data_AF-A0A926JKW7-F1
#
_entry.id   AF-A0A926JKW7-F1
#
_cell.length_a   1.000
_cell.length_b   1.000
_cell.length_c   1.000
_cell.angle_alpha   90.00
_cell.angle_beta   90.00
_cell.angle_gamma   90.00
#
_symmetry.space_group_name_H-M   'P 1'
#
loop_
_entity.id
_entity.type
_entity.pdbx_description
1 polymer ?
#
loop_
_entity_poly.entity_id
_entity_poly.type
_entity_poly.pdbx_seq_one_letter_code
_entity_poly.pdbx_strand_id
1 'polypeptide(L)'
;MRTTDRTLFVKGLPLDHPWVWTQKREADVGPYVGSVAPELLWHVEEDGWSLLGFEHVQGGHADFTPGSPDLPAVMATMAWLAEVPAPAVELKTMPHRLRTYVEDPGELSWFAGNSLIHTEWNPHNVLMTDRGALLVDWGWASIGAAWIDPALWLLWLIAHGHTPGQAESEAAAHPAWETAPPAGLDALARVQRRLWDSIAAESTDDWAKPMQRAAQAWAEHRTERIGER
;
A
#
# COMPACT_ATOMS: atom_id res chain seq x y z
N MET A 1 -1.74 -22.02 12.07
CA MET A 1 -1.54 -23.48 12.23
C MET A 1 -0.44 -23.74 13.24
N ARG A 2 -0.65 -24.61 14.24
CA ARG A 2 0.42 -25.03 15.16
C ARG A 2 0.75 -26.49 14.90
N THR A 3 2.03 -26.76 14.76
CA THR A 3 2.61 -28.11 14.62
C THR A 3 3.47 -28.38 15.85
N THR A 4 4.05 -29.57 15.95
CA THR A 4 4.90 -29.95 17.09
C THR A 4 6.19 -29.13 17.16
N ASP A 5 6.70 -28.67 16.02
CA ASP A 5 7.99 -27.97 15.87
C ASP A 5 7.83 -26.46 15.60
N ARG A 6 6.70 -26.01 15.05
CA ARG A 6 6.52 -24.60 14.66
C ARG A 6 5.08 -24.10 14.74
N THR A 7 4.93 -22.78 14.89
CA THR A 7 3.66 -22.07 14.65
C THR A 7 3.78 -21.31 13.34
N LEU A 8 2.74 -21.37 12.52
CA LEU A 8 2.64 -20.74 11.21
C LEU A 8 1.38 -19.89 11.12
N PHE A 9 1.45 -18.78 10.39
CA PHE A 9 0.26 -18.14 9.85
C PHE A 9 -0.07 -18.79 8.50
N VAL A 10 -1.33 -19.18 8.29
CA VAL A 10 -1.76 -19.82 7.04
C VAL A 10 -3.00 -19.10 6.55
N LYS A 11 -2.99 -18.69 5.29
CA LYS A 11 -4.17 -18.15 4.61
C LYS A 11 -4.44 -18.94 3.33
N GLY A 12 -5.70 -18.91 2.90
CA GLY A 12 -6.14 -19.69 1.76
C GLY A 12 -7.34 -19.09 1.07
N LEU A 13 -7.42 -19.31 -0.24
CA LEU A 13 -8.56 -19.00 -1.09
C LEU A 13 -8.86 -20.20 -1.99
N PRO A 14 -10.13 -20.47 -2.31
CA PRO A 14 -10.49 -21.38 -3.37
C PRO A 14 -9.86 -20.97 -4.71
N LEU A 15 -9.47 -21.93 -5.54
CA LEU A 15 -8.85 -21.68 -6.85
C LEU A 15 -9.81 -21.03 -7.86
N ASP A 16 -11.12 -21.16 -7.65
CA ASP A 16 -12.15 -20.50 -8.44
C ASP A 16 -12.55 -19.12 -7.89
N HIS A 17 -11.95 -18.67 -6.78
CA HIS A 17 -12.23 -17.36 -6.21
C HIS A 17 -11.71 -16.26 -7.15
N PRO A 18 -12.50 -15.21 -7.47
CA PRO A 18 -12.12 -14.15 -8.42
C PRO A 18 -10.81 -13.42 -8.06
N TRP A 19 -10.43 -13.44 -6.78
CA TRP A 19 -9.21 -12.82 -6.28
C TRP A 19 -8.07 -13.81 -6.00
N VAL A 20 -8.16 -15.09 -6.39
CA VAL A 20 -7.05 -16.05 -6.17
C VAL A 20 -5.72 -15.56 -6.76
N TRP A 21 -5.76 -14.77 -7.82
CA TRP A 21 -4.58 -14.18 -8.44
C TRP A 21 -3.78 -13.28 -7.47
N THR A 22 -4.41 -12.69 -6.44
CA THR A 22 -3.70 -11.88 -5.43
C THR A 22 -2.79 -12.75 -4.56
N GLN A 23 -3.24 -13.95 -4.18
CA GLN A 23 -2.41 -14.92 -3.46
C GLN A 23 -1.22 -15.38 -4.30
N LYS A 24 -1.44 -15.64 -5.59
CA LYS A 24 -0.34 -15.95 -6.50
C LYS A 24 0.67 -14.81 -6.57
N ARG A 25 0.21 -13.55 -6.68
CA ARG A 25 1.11 -12.40 -6.71
C ARG A 25 1.93 -12.27 -5.42
N GLU A 26 1.31 -12.46 -4.27
CA GLU A 26 2.01 -12.44 -2.99
C GLU A 26 3.03 -13.58 -2.86
N ALA A 27 2.70 -14.77 -3.36
CA ALA A 27 3.64 -15.88 -3.42
C ALA A 27 4.85 -15.58 -4.33
N ASP A 28 4.60 -14.96 -5.49
CA ASP A 28 5.65 -14.60 -6.44
C ASP A 28 6.55 -13.45 -5.91
N VAL A 29 6.00 -12.52 -5.11
CA VAL A 29 6.73 -11.39 -4.52
C VAL A 29 7.48 -11.76 -3.23
N GLY A 30 6.93 -12.69 -2.43
CA GLY A 30 7.45 -13.08 -1.10
C GLY A 30 8.96 -13.29 -1.03
N PRO A 31 9.61 -14.04 -1.95
CA PRO A 31 11.05 -14.26 -1.93
C PRO A 31 11.92 -13.00 -2.02
N TYR A 32 11.37 -11.88 -2.48
CA TYR A 32 12.10 -10.63 -2.70
C TYR A 32 11.95 -9.62 -1.56
N VAL A 33 10.98 -9.83 -0.65
CA VAL A 33 10.58 -8.84 0.36
C VAL A 33 10.82 -9.29 1.80
N GLY A 34 11.58 -10.38 2.01
CA GLY A 34 11.84 -10.93 3.34
C GLY A 34 12.55 -9.99 4.33
N SER A 35 13.11 -8.86 3.86
CA SER A 35 13.65 -7.80 4.71
C SER A 35 12.57 -6.92 5.35
N VAL A 36 11.37 -6.88 4.76
CA VAL A 36 10.27 -5.99 5.17
C VAL A 36 8.94 -6.73 5.38
N ALA A 37 8.90 -8.04 5.21
CA ALA A 37 7.71 -8.87 5.32
C ALA A 37 8.00 -10.17 6.09
N PRO A 38 7.01 -10.81 6.70
CA PRO A 38 7.17 -12.16 7.23
C PRO A 38 7.58 -13.14 6.12
N GLU A 39 8.50 -14.05 6.44
CA GLU A 39 8.97 -15.06 5.49
C GLU A 39 7.83 -15.96 5.01
N LEU A 40 7.66 -16.07 3.68
CA LEU A 40 6.82 -17.08 3.05
C LEU A 40 7.58 -18.40 3.02
N LEU A 41 7.10 -19.40 3.76
CA LEU A 41 7.77 -20.69 3.89
C LEU A 41 7.34 -21.69 2.82
N TRP A 42 6.09 -21.60 2.38
CA TRP A 42 5.55 -22.45 1.31
C TRP A 42 4.29 -21.84 0.70
N HIS A 43 4.06 -22.19 -0.56
CA HIS A 43 2.81 -22.00 -1.29
C HIS A 43 2.44 -23.34 -1.93
N VAL A 44 1.20 -23.79 -1.73
CA VAL A 44 0.68 -25.04 -2.31
C VAL A 44 -0.68 -24.78 -2.95
N GLU A 45 -0.90 -25.34 -4.13
CA GLU A 45 -2.20 -25.40 -4.79
C GLU A 45 -2.65 -26.86 -4.85
N GLU A 46 -3.64 -27.23 -4.03
CA GLU A 46 -4.10 -28.62 -3.88
C GLU A 46 -5.59 -28.66 -3.51
N ASP A 47 -6.31 -29.68 -3.99
CA ASP A 47 -7.74 -29.91 -3.71
C ASP A 47 -8.66 -28.69 -3.92
N GLY A 48 -8.36 -27.86 -4.92
CA GLY A 48 -9.16 -26.68 -5.22
C GLY A 48 -8.84 -25.46 -4.35
N TRP A 49 -7.75 -25.48 -3.59
CA TRP A 49 -7.29 -24.37 -2.75
C TRP A 49 -5.90 -23.89 -3.16
N SER A 50 -5.67 -22.58 -3.08
CA SER A 50 -4.33 -21.99 -2.98
C SER A 50 -4.07 -21.64 -1.52
N LEU A 51 -3.02 -22.18 -0.92
CA LEU A 51 -2.65 -21.99 0.48
C LEU A 51 -1.24 -21.40 0.59
N LEU A 52 -1.10 -20.31 1.33
CA LEU A 52 0.19 -19.71 1.65
C LEU A 52 0.48 -19.89 3.15
N GLY A 53 1.67 -20.37 3.47
CA GLY A 53 2.16 -20.54 4.83
C GLY A 53 3.34 -19.64 5.13
N PHE A 54 3.18 -18.77 6.11
CA PHE A 54 4.17 -17.80 6.54
C PHE A 54 4.74 -18.18 7.92
N GLU A 55 5.94 -17.68 8.22
CA GLU A 55 6.41 -17.62 9.60
C GLU A 55 5.35 -16.94 10.49
N HIS A 56 5.23 -17.40 11.72
CA HIS A 56 4.36 -16.74 12.68
C HIS A 56 5.12 -15.63 13.40
N VAL A 57 4.76 -14.39 13.15
CA VAL A 57 5.27 -13.20 13.87
C VAL A 57 4.35 -12.83 15.04
N GLN A 58 4.94 -12.42 16.16
CA GLN A 58 4.21 -11.84 17.28
C GLN A 58 4.22 -10.32 17.12
N GLY A 59 3.05 -9.68 17.25
CA GLY A 59 2.92 -8.25 17.06
C GLY A 59 1.47 -7.77 17.07
N GLY A 60 1.30 -6.45 17.06
CA GLY A 60 0.02 -5.77 16.87
C GLY A 60 -0.07 -5.14 15.47
N HIS A 61 -1.24 -4.60 15.12
CA HIS A 61 -1.37 -3.74 13.94
C HIS A 61 -0.87 -2.33 14.26
N ALA A 62 -0.36 -1.63 13.25
CA ALA A 62 0.13 -0.26 13.42
C ALA A 62 -1.00 0.71 13.79
N ASP A 63 -0.71 1.65 14.69
CA ASP A 63 -1.56 2.78 14.98
C ASP A 63 -1.13 4.00 14.15
N PHE A 64 -2.05 4.50 13.32
CA PHE A 64 -1.82 5.66 12.43
C PHE A 64 -2.40 6.98 12.97
N THR A 65 -2.81 7.02 14.23
CA THR A 65 -3.31 8.26 14.84
C THR A 65 -2.19 9.30 15.04
N PRO A 66 -2.53 10.61 15.06
CA PRO A 66 -1.55 11.67 15.28
C PRO A 66 -0.72 11.48 16.54
N GLY A 67 0.60 11.50 16.39
CA GLY A 67 1.56 11.33 17.49
C GLY A 67 1.80 9.88 17.91
N SER A 68 1.26 8.92 17.16
CA SER A 68 1.55 7.50 17.38
C SER A 68 3.06 7.22 17.32
N PRO A 69 3.60 6.42 18.25
CA PRO A 69 5.00 6.01 18.22
C PRO A 69 5.31 5.01 17.08
N ASP A 70 4.31 4.50 16.37
CA ASP A 70 4.49 3.52 15.30
C ASP A 70 4.92 4.17 13.97
N LEU A 71 4.55 5.43 13.72
CA LEU A 71 4.79 6.11 12.44
C LEU A 71 6.27 6.10 12.01
N PRO A 72 7.26 6.35 12.89
CA PRO A 72 8.67 6.28 12.51
C PRO A 72 9.12 4.88 12.05
N ALA A 73 8.59 3.81 12.66
CA ALA A 73 8.92 2.45 12.25
C ALA A 73 8.28 2.08 10.90
N VAL A 74 7.05 2.53 10.66
CA VAL A 74 6.35 2.38 9.37
C VAL A 74 7.13 3.09 8.26
N MET A 75 7.56 4.34 8.51
CA MET A 75 8.38 5.13 7.59
C MET A 75 9.73 4.44 7.30
N ALA A 76 10.40 3.90 8.32
CA ALA A 76 11.67 3.19 8.14
C ALA A 76 11.50 1.93 7.26
N THR A 77 10.46 1.14 7.48
CA THR A 77 10.17 -0.04 6.66
C THR A 77 9.78 0.33 5.23
N MET A 78 9.05 1.43 5.03
CA MET A 78 8.75 1.96 3.70
C MET A 78 10.02 2.40 2.96
N ALA A 79 10.95 3.06 3.67
CA ALA A 79 12.25 3.42 3.12
C ALA A 79 13.08 2.19 2.75
N TRP A 80 13.05 1.12 3.55
CA TRP A 80 13.69 -0.14 3.19
C TRP A 80 13.05 -0.83 1.98
N LEU A 81 11.73 -0.76 1.85
CA LEU A 81 11.02 -1.26 0.67
C LEU A 81 11.49 -0.53 -0.60
N ALA A 82 11.69 0.79 -0.54
CA ALA A 82 12.16 1.57 -1.69
C ALA A 82 13.54 1.11 -2.22
N GLU A 83 14.36 0.48 -1.36
CA GLU A 83 15.67 -0.08 -1.72
C GLU A 83 15.60 -1.53 -2.23
N VAL A 84 14.44 -2.20 -2.13
CA VAL A 84 14.26 -3.56 -2.66
C VAL A 84 14.26 -3.50 -4.20
N PRO A 85 15.17 -4.21 -4.89
CA PRO A 85 15.16 -4.27 -6.34
C PRO A 85 13.83 -4.81 -6.86
N ALA A 86 13.29 -4.19 -7.91
CA ALA A 86 12.09 -4.68 -8.54
C ALA A 86 12.26 -6.15 -8.99
N PRO A 87 11.36 -7.06 -8.57
CA PRO A 87 11.50 -8.46 -8.88
C PRO A 87 11.23 -8.71 -10.36
N ALA A 88 11.81 -9.78 -10.91
CA ALA A 88 11.53 -10.26 -12.27
C ALA A 88 10.18 -11.02 -12.32
N VAL A 89 9.14 -10.41 -11.77
CA VAL A 89 7.78 -10.93 -11.64
C VAL A 89 6.83 -10.01 -12.42
N GLU A 90 5.82 -10.58 -13.08
CA GLU A 90 4.83 -9.79 -13.79
C GLU A 90 3.89 -9.05 -12.81
N LEU A 91 4.18 -7.76 -12.62
CA LEU A 91 3.41 -6.85 -11.78
C LEU A 91 2.71 -5.80 -12.62
N LYS A 92 1.51 -5.39 -12.17
CA LYS A 92 0.82 -4.25 -12.78
C LYS A 92 1.62 -2.97 -12.54
N THR A 93 1.69 -2.11 -13.54
CA THR A 93 2.29 -0.78 -13.36
C THR A 93 1.27 0.19 -12.76
N MET A 94 1.72 1.20 -12.03
CA MET A 94 0.84 2.25 -11.52
C MET A 94 0.11 3.04 -12.62
N PRO A 95 0.75 3.40 -13.75
CA PRO A 95 0.04 3.93 -14.90
C PRO A 95 -1.10 3.01 -15.35
N HIS A 96 -0.86 1.70 -15.43
CA HIS A 96 -1.92 0.76 -15.79
C HIS A 96 -3.03 0.77 -14.73
N ARG A 97 -2.72 0.72 -13.43
CA ARG A 97 -3.74 0.68 -12.36
C ARG A 97 -4.62 1.92 -12.32
N LEU A 98 -4.03 3.10 -12.53
CA LEU A 98 -4.71 4.39 -12.38
C LEU A 98 -5.41 4.87 -13.66
N ARG A 99 -5.20 4.20 -14.80
CA ARG A 99 -5.68 4.65 -16.13
C ARG A 99 -7.16 5.01 -16.22
N THR A 100 -8.03 4.33 -15.49
CA THR A 100 -9.49 4.58 -15.52
C THR A 100 -9.86 5.87 -14.78
N TYR A 101 -8.99 6.34 -13.90
CA TYR A 101 -9.22 7.49 -13.03
C TYR A 101 -8.39 8.72 -13.46
N VAL A 102 -7.72 8.66 -14.61
CA VAL A 102 -6.96 9.76 -15.20
C VAL A 102 -7.75 10.34 -16.38
N GLU A 103 -7.93 11.66 -16.38
CA GLU A 103 -8.67 12.37 -17.44
C GLU A 103 -7.76 12.75 -18.60
N ASP A 104 -6.56 13.26 -18.31
CA ASP A 104 -5.51 13.52 -19.30
C ASP A 104 -4.51 12.36 -19.31
N PRO A 105 -4.49 11.51 -20.35
CA PRO A 105 -3.55 10.39 -20.43
C PRO A 105 -2.08 10.78 -20.30
N GLY A 106 -1.70 12.04 -20.56
CA GLY A 106 -0.34 12.54 -20.34
C GLY A 106 0.09 12.48 -18.87
N GLU A 107 -0.85 12.59 -17.93
CA GLU A 107 -0.58 12.52 -16.49
C GLU A 107 -0.13 11.12 -16.04
N LEU A 108 -0.41 10.06 -16.82
CA LEU A 108 0.02 8.70 -16.50
C LEU A 108 1.54 8.56 -16.40
N SER A 109 2.27 9.42 -17.12
CA SER A 109 3.73 9.45 -17.07
C SER A 109 4.28 9.80 -15.68
N TRP A 110 3.53 10.56 -14.88
CA TRP A 110 3.93 10.90 -13.51
C TRP A 110 4.00 9.68 -12.60
N PHE A 111 3.15 8.68 -12.83
CA PHE A 111 3.06 7.50 -11.97
C PHE A 111 4.02 6.38 -12.40
N ALA A 112 4.68 6.54 -13.53
CA ALA A 112 5.64 5.56 -14.04
C ALA A 112 6.93 5.57 -13.21
N GLY A 113 7.55 4.40 -13.08
CA GLY A 113 8.82 4.22 -12.39
C GLY A 113 9.17 2.74 -12.34
N ASN A 114 10.31 2.41 -11.73
CA ASN A 114 10.87 1.06 -11.71
C ASN A 114 10.95 0.47 -10.28
N SER A 115 10.27 1.08 -9.31
CA SER A 115 10.31 0.64 -7.92
C SER A 115 9.19 -0.36 -7.64
N LEU A 116 9.50 -1.40 -6.85
CA LEU A 116 8.48 -2.22 -6.21
C LEU A 116 7.78 -1.36 -5.15
N ILE A 117 6.45 -1.33 -5.20
CA ILE A 117 5.63 -0.58 -4.24
C ILE A 117 4.49 -1.45 -3.73
N HIS A 118 4.16 -1.28 -2.44
CA HIS A 118 3.16 -2.07 -1.73
C HIS A 118 1.73 -1.72 -2.16
N THR A 119 1.46 -0.42 -2.32
CA THR A 119 0.18 0.19 -2.72
C THR A 119 -0.98 0.09 -1.74
N GLU A 120 -1.00 -0.89 -0.84
CA GLU A 120 -2.09 -1.06 0.14
C GLU A 120 -1.61 -0.80 1.57
N TRP A 121 -1.77 0.45 2.03
CA TRP A 121 -1.25 0.92 3.33
C TRP A 121 -2.31 0.93 4.43
N ASN A 122 -3.34 0.08 4.36
CA ASN A 122 -4.22 -0.16 5.51
C ASN A 122 -3.37 -0.50 6.75
N PRO A 123 -3.61 0.11 7.93
CA PRO A 123 -2.86 -0.20 9.15
C PRO A 123 -2.91 -1.69 9.54
N HIS A 124 -3.95 -2.42 9.15
CA HIS A 124 -4.04 -3.87 9.35
C HIS A 124 -3.00 -4.67 8.56
N ASN A 125 -2.46 -4.09 7.49
CA ASN A 125 -1.40 -4.68 6.67
C ASN A 125 0.01 -4.32 7.15
N VAL A 126 0.13 -3.63 8.29
CA VAL A 126 1.40 -3.34 8.94
C VAL A 126 1.43 -3.96 10.34
N LEU A 127 2.34 -4.90 10.53
CA LEU A 127 2.54 -5.60 11.81
C LEU A 127 3.70 -4.97 12.57
N MET A 128 3.42 -4.46 13.75
CA MET A 128 4.41 -3.93 14.69
C MET A 128 5.01 -5.06 15.51
N THR A 129 6.28 -5.37 15.25
CA THR A 129 7.00 -6.48 15.88
C THR A 129 8.25 -5.98 16.60
N ASP A 130 8.93 -6.87 17.33
CA ASP A 130 10.23 -6.61 17.93
C ASP A 130 11.35 -6.35 16.89
N ARG A 131 11.15 -6.81 15.65
CA ARG A 131 12.04 -6.55 14.50
C ARG A 131 11.76 -5.19 13.83
N GLY A 132 10.73 -4.48 14.25
CA GLY A 132 10.20 -3.29 13.57
C GLY A 132 8.86 -3.56 12.87
N ALA A 133 8.44 -2.63 12.01
CA ALA A 133 7.22 -2.77 11.22
C ALA A 133 7.44 -3.75 10.06
N LEU A 134 6.52 -4.67 9.84
CA LEU A 134 6.52 -5.61 8.74
C LEU A 134 5.24 -5.48 7.90
N LEU A 135 5.38 -5.53 6.59
CA LEU A 135 4.29 -5.41 5.64
C LEU A 135 3.75 -6.79 5.25
N VAL A 136 2.43 -6.92 5.24
CA VAL A 136 1.71 -8.12 4.79
C VAL A 136 0.72 -7.77 3.69
N ASP A 137 0.20 -8.79 3.00
CA ASP A 137 -0.79 -8.63 1.92
C ASP A 137 -0.24 -7.94 0.66
N TRP A 138 0.77 -8.59 0.07
CA TRP A 138 1.44 -8.15 -1.16
C TRP A 138 0.61 -8.40 -2.44
N GLY A 139 -0.66 -8.77 -2.31
CA GLY A 139 -1.52 -9.10 -3.44
C GLY A 139 -1.72 -7.95 -4.43
N TRP A 140 -1.55 -6.71 -3.98
CA TRP A 140 -1.70 -5.50 -4.80
C TRP A 140 -0.37 -4.89 -5.26
N ALA A 141 0.77 -5.47 -4.89
CA ALA A 141 2.09 -4.99 -5.25
C ALA A 141 2.22 -4.65 -6.75
N SER A 142 2.96 -3.59 -7.02
CA SER A 142 3.00 -2.93 -8.32
C SER A 142 4.38 -2.37 -8.63
N ILE A 143 4.57 -1.96 -9.88
CA ILE A 143 5.74 -1.21 -10.33
C ILE A 143 5.34 0.25 -10.59
N GLY A 144 6.07 1.21 -10.03
CA GLY A 144 5.79 2.62 -10.23
C GLY A 144 6.87 3.54 -9.67
N ALA A 145 6.57 4.83 -9.60
CA ALA A 145 7.44 5.78 -8.92
C ALA A 145 7.44 5.53 -7.41
N ALA A 146 8.63 5.52 -6.79
CA ALA A 146 8.79 5.20 -5.36
C ALA A 146 8.02 6.14 -4.42
N TRP A 147 7.79 7.39 -4.82
CA TRP A 147 7.03 8.36 -4.02
C TRP A 147 5.53 8.05 -3.90
N ILE A 148 5.01 7.09 -4.68
CA ILE A 148 3.60 6.72 -4.64
C ILE A 148 3.23 6.08 -3.30
N ASP A 149 4.05 5.18 -2.75
CA ASP A 149 3.75 4.54 -1.46
C ASP A 149 3.56 5.53 -0.31
N PRO A 150 4.48 6.49 -0.05
CA PRO A 150 4.24 7.50 0.99
C PRO A 150 3.01 8.37 0.68
N ALA A 151 2.69 8.62 -0.59
CA ALA A 151 1.48 9.37 -0.96
C ALA A 151 0.18 8.59 -0.76
N LEU A 152 0.21 7.25 -0.89
CA LEU A 152 -0.92 6.39 -0.57
C LEU A 152 -1.08 6.22 0.94
N TRP A 153 0.03 6.10 1.69
CA TRP A 153 0.02 6.06 3.15
C TRP A 153 -0.55 7.34 3.76
N LEU A 154 -0.23 8.51 3.19
CA LEU A 154 -0.82 9.80 3.57
C LEU A 154 -2.34 9.76 3.67
N LEU A 155 -3.04 9.11 2.73
CA LEU A 155 -4.50 9.00 2.77
C LEU A 155 -4.99 8.24 4.01
N TRP A 156 -4.27 7.19 4.40
CA TRP A 156 -4.56 6.43 5.60
C TRP A 156 -4.30 7.25 6.86
N LEU A 157 -3.26 8.10 6.90
CA LEU A 157 -3.04 9.03 8.01
C LEU A 157 -4.22 10.01 8.17
N ILE A 158 -4.71 10.58 7.07
CA ILE A 158 -5.87 11.48 7.11
C ILE A 158 -7.11 10.73 7.61
N ALA A 159 -7.34 9.50 7.13
CA ALA A 159 -8.45 8.66 7.58
C ALA A 159 -8.38 8.33 9.09
N HIS A 160 -7.19 8.40 9.70
CA HIS A 160 -6.96 8.17 11.12
C HIS A 160 -6.77 9.46 11.94
N GLY A 161 -7.15 10.62 11.38
CA GLY A 161 -7.32 11.87 12.13
C GLY A 161 -6.23 12.91 11.91
N HIS A 162 -5.26 12.68 11.02
CA HIS A 162 -4.35 13.74 10.60
C HIS A 162 -5.08 14.77 9.73
N THR A 163 -4.69 16.03 9.84
CA THR A 163 -5.00 17.03 8.80
C THR A 163 -4.19 16.73 7.53
N PRO A 164 -4.63 17.17 6.33
CA PRO A 164 -3.85 16.98 5.10
C PRO A 164 -2.42 17.52 5.18
N GLY A 165 -2.20 18.68 5.83
CA GLY A 165 -0.87 19.25 6.01
C GLY A 165 0.03 18.43 6.94
N GLN A 166 -0.52 17.86 8.01
CA GLN A 166 0.22 16.93 8.87
C GLN A 166 0.59 15.66 8.12
N ALA A 167 -0.37 15.06 7.41
CA ALA A 167 -0.15 13.83 6.66
C ALA A 167 0.87 14.01 5.53
N GLU A 168 0.86 15.15 4.82
CA GLU A 168 1.93 15.49 3.87
C GLU A 168 3.29 15.64 4.55
N SER A 169 3.36 16.28 5.72
CA SER A 169 4.63 16.43 6.43
C SER A 169 5.21 15.07 6.86
N GLU A 170 4.37 14.14 7.32
CA GLU A 170 4.79 12.78 7.66
C GLU A 170 5.26 12.03 6.41
N ALA A 171 4.47 12.02 5.34
CA ALA A 171 4.82 11.35 4.09
C ALA A 171 6.08 11.94 3.42
N ALA A 172 6.29 13.26 3.54
CA ALA A 172 7.44 13.97 2.99
C ALA A 172 8.76 13.66 3.71
N ALA A 173 8.73 13.01 4.87
CA ALA A 173 9.94 12.50 5.51
C ALA A 173 10.56 11.32 4.75
N HIS A 174 9.82 10.67 3.85
CA HIS A 174 10.33 9.59 3.03
C HIS A 174 11.29 10.12 1.95
N PRO A 175 12.51 9.58 1.77
CA PRO A 175 13.49 10.08 0.80
C PRO A 175 12.96 10.15 -0.64
N ALA A 176 12.17 9.15 -1.06
CA ALA A 176 11.57 9.15 -2.40
C ALA A 176 10.65 10.35 -2.65
N TRP A 177 10.07 10.98 -1.63
CA TRP A 177 9.19 12.13 -1.78
C TRP A 177 9.87 13.32 -2.48
N GLU A 178 11.19 13.47 -2.33
CA GLU A 178 11.97 14.51 -3.04
C GLU A 178 11.89 14.37 -4.57
N THR A 179 11.64 13.16 -5.06
CA THR A 179 11.49 12.87 -6.49
C THR A 179 10.07 13.10 -7.01
N ALA A 180 9.11 13.39 -6.12
CA ALA A 180 7.71 13.59 -6.49
C ALA A 180 7.51 14.95 -7.17
N PRO A 181 7.13 15.00 -8.47
CA PRO A 181 6.84 16.26 -9.13
C PRO A 181 5.61 16.92 -8.47
N PRO A 182 5.61 18.23 -8.18
CA PRO A 182 4.44 18.89 -7.61
C PRO A 182 3.15 18.65 -8.40
N ALA A 183 3.22 18.76 -9.74
CA ALA A 183 2.09 18.45 -10.63
C ALA A 183 1.69 16.95 -10.60
N GLY A 184 2.65 16.06 -10.33
CA GLY A 184 2.40 14.62 -10.16
C GLY A 184 1.65 14.31 -8.87
N LEU A 185 1.99 14.99 -7.76
CA LEU A 185 1.23 14.92 -6.51
C LEU A 185 -0.19 15.46 -6.69
N ASP A 186 -0.35 16.59 -7.39
CA ASP A 186 -1.67 17.16 -7.68
C ASP A 186 -2.52 16.22 -8.56
N ALA A 187 -1.90 15.58 -9.56
CA ALA A 187 -2.54 14.57 -10.39
C ALA A 187 -2.95 13.35 -9.56
N LEU A 188 -2.05 12.84 -8.70
CA LEU A 188 -2.36 11.71 -7.83
C LEU A 188 -3.53 12.02 -6.89
N ALA A 189 -3.58 13.23 -6.31
CA ALA A 189 -4.68 13.63 -5.44
C ALA A 189 -6.04 13.63 -6.15
N ARG A 190 -6.11 14.17 -7.38
CA ARG A 190 -7.33 14.11 -8.20
C ARG A 190 -7.72 12.67 -8.55
N VAL A 191 -6.74 11.84 -8.90
CA VAL A 191 -6.92 10.42 -9.25
C VAL A 191 -7.44 9.63 -8.05
N GLN A 192 -6.83 9.81 -6.87
CA GLN A 192 -7.23 9.11 -5.65
C GLN A 192 -8.63 9.53 -5.20
N ARG A 193 -9.00 10.81 -5.32
CA ARG A 193 -10.38 11.26 -5.10
C ARG A 193 -11.36 10.48 -5.98
N ARG A 194 -11.13 10.44 -7.29
CA ARG A 194 -12.01 9.69 -8.23
C ARG A 194 -12.06 8.20 -7.94
N LEU A 195 -10.92 7.59 -7.61
CA LEU A 195 -10.83 6.17 -7.26
C LEU A 195 -11.66 5.87 -6.01
N TRP A 196 -11.47 6.61 -4.93
CA TRP A 196 -12.20 6.36 -3.68
C TRP A 196 -13.67 6.75 -3.74
N ASP A 197 -14.04 7.76 -4.55
CA ASP A 197 -15.45 8.04 -4.86
C ASP A 197 -16.11 6.85 -5.57
N SER A 198 -15.42 6.22 -6.53
CA SER A 198 -15.92 5.02 -7.23
C SER A 198 -16.08 3.83 -6.28
N ILE A 199 -15.06 3.56 -5.45
CA ILE A 199 -15.10 2.46 -4.46
C ILE A 199 -16.23 2.68 -3.46
N ALA A 200 -16.39 3.90 -2.94
CA ALA A 200 -17.45 4.22 -2.00
C ALA A 200 -18.85 4.11 -2.62
N ALA A 201 -18.99 4.43 -3.91
CA ALA A 201 -20.27 4.28 -4.64
C ALA A 201 -20.65 2.81 -4.88
N GLU A 202 -19.68 1.92 -5.04
CA GLU A 202 -19.88 0.48 -5.25
C GLU A 202 -19.97 -0.32 -3.95
N SER A 203 -19.52 0.26 -2.83
CA SER A 203 -19.51 -0.42 -1.54
C SER A 203 -20.90 -0.48 -0.91
N THR A 204 -21.28 -1.67 -0.43
CA THR A 204 -22.55 -1.87 0.30
C THR A 204 -22.48 -1.45 1.76
N ASP A 205 -21.27 -1.32 2.31
CA ASP A 205 -20.99 -0.97 3.70
C ASP A 205 -20.12 0.29 3.81
N ASP A 206 -20.07 0.86 5.02
CA ASP A 206 -19.47 2.17 5.29
C ASP A 206 -17.93 2.17 5.36
N TRP A 207 -17.27 1.03 5.12
CA TRP A 207 -15.82 0.87 5.30
C TRP A 207 -14.98 1.80 4.41
N ALA A 208 -15.47 2.12 3.21
CA ALA A 208 -14.76 2.98 2.25
C ALA A 208 -14.94 4.48 2.53
N LYS A 209 -15.94 4.87 3.35
CA LYS A 209 -16.27 6.29 3.60
C LYS A 209 -15.13 7.09 4.24
N PRO A 210 -14.37 6.56 5.23
CA PRO A 210 -13.20 7.27 5.77
C PRO A 210 -12.16 7.58 4.70
N MET A 211 -11.86 6.60 3.83
CA MET A 211 -10.90 6.78 2.74
C MET A 211 -11.39 7.75 1.68
N GLN A 212 -12.68 7.72 1.35
CA GLN A 212 -13.30 8.72 0.47
C GLN A 212 -13.10 10.15 1.01
N ARG A 213 -13.42 10.38 2.28
CA ARG A 213 -13.25 11.71 2.91
C ARG A 213 -11.78 12.13 2.94
N ALA A 214 -10.87 11.19 3.23
CA ALA A 214 -9.44 11.46 3.23
C ALA A 214 -8.93 11.88 1.84
N ALA A 215 -9.33 11.17 0.79
CA ALA A 215 -8.95 11.49 -0.58
C ALA A 215 -9.53 12.83 -1.05
N GLN A 216 -10.78 13.15 -0.68
CA GLN A 216 -11.40 14.45 -0.93
C GLN A 216 -10.64 15.58 -0.22
N ALA A 217 -10.38 15.44 1.08
CA ALA A 217 -9.66 16.44 1.86
C ALA A 217 -8.24 16.70 1.35
N TRP A 218 -7.51 15.66 0.92
CA TRP A 218 -6.19 15.86 0.32
C TRP A 218 -6.27 16.58 -1.03
N ALA A 219 -7.22 16.21 -1.91
CA ALA A 219 -7.39 16.88 -3.20
C ALA A 219 -7.76 18.36 -3.07
N GLU A 220 -8.61 18.70 -2.08
CA GLU A 220 -8.95 20.09 -1.74
C GLU A 220 -7.71 20.86 -1.27
N HIS A 221 -6.95 20.30 -0.32
CA HIS A 221 -5.70 20.88 0.18
C HIS A 221 -4.69 21.18 -0.94
N ARG A 222 -4.52 20.26 -1.89
CA ARG A 222 -3.62 20.47 -3.05
C ARG A 222 -4.10 21.59 -3.97
N THR A 223 -5.41 21.76 -4.12
CA THR A 223 -6.00 22.79 -5.00
C THR A 223 -5.84 24.19 -4.40
N GLU A 224 -6.09 24.34 -3.10
CA GLU A 224 -5.95 25.62 -2.40
C GLU A 224 -4.51 26.18 -2.50
N ARG A 225 -3.50 25.30 -2.37
CA ARG A 225 -2.08 25.69 -2.50
C ARG A 225 -1.66 26.17 -3.88
N ILE A 226 -2.37 25.75 -4.93
CA ILE A 226 -2.14 26.26 -6.29
C ILE A 226 -2.70 27.68 -6.42
N GLY A 227 -3.83 27.96 -5.77
CA GLY A 227 -4.45 29.30 -5.80
C GLY A 227 -3.70 30.37 -5.00
N GLU A 228 -2.84 29.96 -4.06
CA GLU A 228 -2.00 30.85 -3.25
C GLU A 228 -0.63 31.19 -3.88
N ARG A 229 -0.26 30.57 -5.01
CA ARG A 229 1.02 30.77 -5.71
C ARG A 229 0.87 31.65 -6.95
#